data_AF-Q10FC5-F1
#
_entry.id   AF-Q10FC5-F1
#
_cell.length_a   1.000
_cell.length_b   1.000
_cell.length_c   1.000
_cell.angle_alpha   90.00
_cell.angle_beta   90.00
_cell.angle_gamma   90.00
#
_symmetry.space_group_name_H-M   'P 1'
#
loop_
_entity.id
_entity.type
_entity.pdbx_description
1 polymer ?
#
loop_
_entity_poly.entity_id
_entity_poly.type
_entity_poly.pdbx_seq_one_letter_code
_entity_poly.pdbx_strand_id
1 'polypeptide(L)'
;MYFRVMDNAHFDNLVCQALFGDGALVVVIGADPVVATAGGSGGERPLFELVHVTQTLIPETGGAILGLLREAGLLKMVSSAGVDFTDHDDRNALFYAVHPGGRAILDKVEGVRGLRLEKTRASRKVLADYGNMGNACA
;
A
#
# COMPACT_ATOMS: atom_id res chain seq x y z
N MET A 1 -9.11 -4.65 -14.32
CA MET A 1 -9.89 -5.47 -13.36
C MET A 1 -10.58 -6.66 -14.05
N TYR A 2 -10.74 -7.82 -13.39
CA TYR A 2 -11.52 -8.97 -13.92
C TYR A 2 -12.78 -9.16 -13.06
N PHE A 3 -13.95 -8.97 -13.65
CA PHE A 3 -15.24 -9.15 -12.99
C PHE A 3 -15.71 -10.59 -13.21
N ARG A 4 -16.09 -11.29 -12.13
CA ARG A 4 -16.75 -12.60 -12.22
C ARG A 4 -18.17 -12.51 -11.70
N VAL A 5 -19.02 -13.36 -12.27
CA VAL A 5 -20.36 -13.61 -11.73
C VAL A 5 -20.22 -14.13 -10.30
N MET A 6 -21.06 -13.59 -9.44
CA MET A 6 -21.15 -13.94 -8.04
C MET A 6 -21.68 -15.37 -7.89
N ASP A 7 -21.00 -16.19 -7.10
CA ASP A 7 -21.51 -17.49 -6.66
C ASP A 7 -21.36 -17.65 -5.15
N ASN A 8 -22.19 -18.50 -4.55
CA ASN A 8 -22.19 -18.73 -3.10
C ASN A 8 -21.02 -19.61 -2.62
N ALA A 9 -20.20 -20.14 -3.53
CA ALA A 9 -19.10 -21.05 -3.20
C ALA A 9 -17.77 -20.31 -2.97
N HIS A 10 -17.62 -19.07 -3.46
CA HIS A 10 -16.33 -18.35 -3.44
C HIS A 10 -16.44 -16.92 -2.87
N PHE A 11 -16.83 -16.80 -1.59
CA PHE A 11 -16.98 -15.52 -0.88
C PHE A 11 -15.71 -14.64 -0.83
N ASP A 12 -14.51 -15.21 -0.94
CA ASP A 12 -13.27 -14.42 -0.94
C ASP A 12 -13.12 -13.55 -2.20
N ASN A 13 -13.72 -13.99 -3.32
CA ASN A 13 -13.74 -13.20 -4.55
C ASN A 13 -14.54 -11.91 -4.36
N LEU A 14 -15.58 -11.96 -3.52
CA LEU A 14 -16.46 -10.84 -3.21
C LEU A 14 -15.70 -9.68 -2.56
N VAL A 15 -14.79 -10.01 -1.63
CA VAL A 15 -13.89 -9.05 -0.98
C VAL A 15 -13.01 -8.36 -2.02
N CYS A 16 -12.47 -9.12 -2.97
CA CYS A 16 -11.65 -8.58 -4.04
C CYS A 16 -12.47 -7.68 -5.00
N GLN A 17 -13.71 -8.04 -5.33
CA GLN A 17 -14.57 -7.21 -6.19
C GLN A 17 -14.95 -5.87 -5.53
N ALA A 18 -15.08 -5.84 -4.19
CA ALA A 18 -15.41 -4.62 -3.45
C ALA A 18 -14.20 -3.71 -3.15
N LEU A 19 -12.99 -4.28 -3.11
CA LEU A 19 -11.79 -3.55 -2.69
C LEU A 19 -11.00 -2.95 -3.84
N PHE A 20 -10.80 -3.68 -4.95
CA PHE A 20 -9.84 -3.27 -5.96
C PHE A 20 -10.38 -2.17 -6.87
N GLY A 21 -9.59 -1.11 -7.01
CA GLY A 21 -9.78 -0.05 -8.01
C GLY A 21 -8.67 -0.10 -9.06
N ASP A 22 -8.82 0.72 -10.11
CA ASP A 22 -7.80 0.88 -11.16
C ASP A 22 -7.12 2.25 -11.00
N GLY A 23 -5.80 2.30 -11.17
CA GLY A 23 -5.03 3.54 -11.08
C GLY A 23 -3.56 3.36 -11.47
N ALA A 24 -2.87 4.48 -11.70
CA ALA A 24 -1.46 4.52 -12.05
C ALA A 24 -0.75 5.66 -11.31
N LEU A 25 0.50 5.43 -10.93
CA LEU A 25 1.38 6.40 -10.29
C LEU A 25 2.69 6.51 -11.08
N VAL A 26 3.20 7.73 -11.24
CA VAL A 26 4.50 8.01 -11.85
C VAL A 26 5.32 8.82 -10.87
N VAL A 27 6.57 8.40 -10.65
CA VAL A 27 7.55 9.11 -9.83
C VAL A 27 8.85 9.24 -10.61
N VAL A 28 9.55 10.36 -10.42
CA VAL A 28 10.92 10.56 -10.93
C VAL A 28 11.85 10.39 -9.75
N ILE A 29 12.80 9.46 -9.88
CA ILE A 29 13.79 9.16 -8.84
C ILE A 29 15.16 9.46 -9.43
N GLY A 30 15.95 10.26 -8.70
CA GLY A 30 17.31 10.63 -9.07
C GLY A 30 18.13 10.93 -7.82
N ALA A 31 19.44 10.91 -7.98
CA ALA A 31 20.39 11.39 -6.98
C ALA A 31 21.00 12.71 -7.47
N ASP A 32 21.58 13.49 -6.55
CA ASP A 32 22.28 14.76 -6.83
C ASP A 32 21.45 15.79 -7.62
N PRO A 33 20.37 16.32 -7.01
CA PRO A 33 19.40 17.15 -7.72
C PRO A 33 20.03 18.45 -8.23
N VAL A 34 19.73 18.82 -9.48
CA VAL A 34 20.28 20.03 -10.09
C VAL A 34 19.64 21.28 -9.49
N VAL A 35 20.42 22.05 -8.73
CA VAL A 35 19.95 23.31 -8.13
C VAL A 35 19.81 24.39 -9.19
N ALA A 36 18.71 25.15 -9.15
CA ALA A 36 18.49 26.27 -10.07
C ALA A 36 19.57 27.35 -9.86
N THR A 37 20.25 27.76 -10.93
CA THR A 37 21.17 28.92 -10.90
C THR A 37 20.42 30.20 -11.26
N ALA A 38 20.91 31.35 -10.77
CA ALA A 38 20.25 32.66 -10.85
C ALA A 38 19.99 33.20 -12.27
N GLY A 39 20.32 32.46 -13.34
CA GLY A 39 20.13 32.87 -14.74
C GLY A 39 19.62 31.79 -15.69
N GLY A 40 19.21 30.61 -15.20
CA GLY A 40 18.77 29.47 -16.03
C GLY A 40 17.38 28.95 -15.64
N SER A 41 16.67 28.38 -16.62
CA SER A 41 15.35 27.77 -16.42
C SER A 41 15.41 26.46 -15.63
N GLY A 42 14.81 26.45 -14.43
CA GLY A 42 14.23 25.27 -13.77
C GLY A 42 15.24 24.25 -13.20
N GLY A 43 15.58 24.39 -11.92
CA GLY A 43 16.24 23.33 -11.15
C GLY A 43 15.24 22.28 -10.63
N GLU A 44 15.76 21.11 -10.29
CA GLU A 44 14.99 20.03 -9.67
C GLU A 44 14.59 20.41 -8.24
N ARG A 45 13.38 19.99 -7.83
CA ARG A 45 12.87 20.19 -6.47
C ARG A 45 12.56 18.83 -5.84
N PRO A 46 13.47 18.27 -5.03
CA PRO A 46 13.23 17.02 -4.31
C PRO A 46 11.98 17.11 -3.43
N LEU A 47 11.17 16.04 -3.41
CA LEU A 47 10.01 15.94 -2.52
C LEU A 47 10.31 15.10 -1.28
N PHE A 48 10.99 13.96 -1.48
CA PHE A 48 11.41 13.03 -0.44
C PHE A 48 12.77 12.42 -0.81
N GLU A 49 13.49 11.93 0.18
CA GLU A 49 14.75 11.22 0.01
C GLU A 49 14.59 9.74 0.42
N LEU A 50 15.11 8.83 -0.40
CA LEU A 50 15.13 7.40 -0.10
C LEU A 50 16.34 7.07 0.75
N VAL A 51 16.16 7.05 2.07
CA VAL A 51 17.25 6.79 3.03
C VAL A 51 17.55 5.30 3.19
N HIS A 52 16.51 4.45 3.20
CA HIS A 52 16.65 3.01 3.40
C HIS A 52 15.49 2.24 2.78
N VAL A 53 15.77 1.05 2.23
CA VAL A 53 14.78 0.13 1.68
C VAL A 53 15.08 -1.29 2.16
N THR A 54 14.07 -1.97 2.69
CA THR A 54 14.17 -3.36 3.15
C THR A 54 12.95 -4.17 2.72
N GLN A 55 13.10 -5.49 2.63
CA GLN A 55 12.03 -6.43 2.33
C GLN A 55 12.17 -7.65 3.25
N THR A 56 11.04 -8.13 3.76
CA THR A 56 10.96 -9.36 4.54
C THR A 56 9.72 -10.17 4.17
N LEU A 57 9.77 -11.48 4.43
CA LEU A 57 8.61 -12.37 4.38
C LEU A 57 8.22 -12.72 5.80
N ILE A 58 6.94 -12.62 6.11
CA ILE A 58 6.44 -13.01 7.44
C ILE A 58 6.46 -14.55 7.49
N PRO A 59 7.15 -15.16 8.47
CA PRO A 59 7.16 -16.61 8.62
C PRO A 59 5.75 -17.17 8.76
N GLU A 60 5.52 -18.40 8.28
CA GLU A 60 4.23 -19.11 8.38
C GLU A 60 3.02 -18.39 7.76
N THR A 61 3.20 -17.40 6.87
CA THR A 61 2.10 -16.73 6.14
C THR A 61 2.03 -17.13 4.66
N GLY A 62 2.59 -18.31 4.31
CA GLY A 62 2.54 -18.83 2.95
C GLY A 62 1.11 -18.98 2.44
N GLY A 63 0.80 -18.38 1.28
CA GLY A 63 -0.54 -18.41 0.70
C GLY A 63 -1.55 -17.46 1.35
N ALA A 64 -1.14 -16.63 2.33
CA ALA A 64 -2.06 -15.69 2.96
C ALA A 64 -2.57 -14.61 2.00
N ILE A 65 -1.74 -14.22 1.03
CA ILE A 65 -2.17 -13.44 -0.13
C ILE A 65 -1.69 -14.19 -1.36
N LEU A 66 -2.63 -14.67 -2.19
CA LEU A 66 -2.31 -15.48 -3.36
C LEU A 66 -3.06 -14.95 -4.59
N GLY A 67 -2.31 -14.73 -5.66
CA GLY A 67 -2.85 -14.43 -6.99
C GLY A 67 -2.55 -15.58 -7.94
N LEU A 68 -3.57 -16.27 -8.45
CA LEU A 68 -3.42 -17.32 -9.44
C LEU A 68 -3.96 -16.87 -10.80
N LEU A 69 -3.08 -16.75 -11.79
CA LEU A 69 -3.50 -16.48 -13.17
C LEU A 69 -4.00 -17.78 -13.81
N ARG A 70 -5.26 -17.77 -14.24
CA ARG A 70 -5.94 -18.89 -14.91
C ARG A 70 -6.54 -18.40 -16.23
N GLU A 71 -7.10 -19.32 -17.01
CA GLU A 71 -7.82 -18.99 -18.25
C GLU A 71 -8.95 -17.98 -18.00
N ALA A 72 -9.65 -18.12 -16.88
CA ALA A 72 -10.68 -17.20 -16.42
C ALA A 72 -10.10 -16.00 -15.63
N GLY A 73 -8.91 -15.53 -15.99
CA GLY A 73 -8.24 -14.36 -15.42
C GLY A 73 -7.56 -14.60 -14.07
N LEU A 74 -7.28 -13.51 -13.35
CA LEU A 74 -6.58 -13.52 -12.07
C LEU A 74 -7.54 -13.81 -10.91
N LEU A 75 -7.32 -14.91 -10.20
CA LEU A 75 -8.00 -15.26 -8.96
C LEU A 75 -7.18 -14.76 -7.78
N LYS A 76 -7.80 -14.01 -6.86
CA LYS A 76 -7.14 -13.48 -5.66
C LYS A 76 -7.76 -14.08 -4.42
N MET A 77 -6.91 -14.61 -3.55
CA MET A 77 -7.28 -15.12 -2.23
C MET A 77 -6.54 -14.34 -1.17
N VAL A 78 -7.26 -13.90 -0.15
CA VAL A 78 -6.71 -13.17 0.98
C VAL A 78 -7.21 -13.83 2.25
N SER A 79 -6.30 -14.31 3.08
CA SER A 79 -6.58 -14.79 4.43
C SER A 79 -5.90 -13.87 5.45
N SER A 80 -6.38 -13.93 6.69
CA SER A 80 -5.83 -13.11 7.77
C SER A 80 -4.42 -13.58 8.13
N ALA A 81 -3.43 -12.71 8.00
CA ALA A 81 -2.08 -12.92 8.51
C ALA A 81 -1.81 -11.98 9.70
N GLY A 82 -1.26 -12.53 10.79
CA GLY A 82 -0.73 -11.73 11.89
C GLY A 82 0.62 -11.15 11.50
N VAL A 83 0.74 -9.82 11.52
CA VAL A 83 2.03 -9.14 11.33
C VAL A 83 2.47 -8.62 12.69
N ASP A 84 3.57 -9.16 13.21
CA ASP A 84 4.27 -8.57 14.34
C ASP A 84 5.33 -7.63 13.81
N PHE A 85 5.37 -6.42 14.36
CA PHE A 85 6.36 -5.45 13.98
C PHE A 85 7.25 -5.11 15.18
N THR A 86 8.47 -5.61 15.18
CA THR A 86 9.47 -5.28 16.21
C THR A 86 10.06 -3.85 16.04
N ASP A 87 10.76 -3.40 17.09
CA ASP A 87 11.07 -2.04 17.65
C ASP A 87 11.67 -0.91 16.74
N HIS A 88 11.87 0.40 17.08
CA HIS A 88 12.09 1.25 18.30
C HIS A 88 11.71 2.76 18.04
N ASP A 89 11.85 3.66 19.04
CA ASP A 89 11.62 5.16 19.09
C ASP A 89 10.19 5.72 18.92
N ASP A 90 9.97 7.03 19.20
CA ASP A 90 8.64 7.70 19.12
C ASP A 90 8.04 7.60 17.71
N ARG A 91 7.27 6.55 17.50
CA ARG A 91 6.55 6.21 16.27
C ARG A 91 5.67 7.35 15.78
N ASN A 92 5.21 8.25 16.65
CA ASN A 92 4.34 9.35 16.25
C ASN A 92 5.09 10.59 15.74
N ALA A 93 6.42 10.59 15.77
CA ALA A 93 7.27 11.63 15.18
C ALA A 93 7.39 11.53 13.65
N LEU A 94 7.31 10.32 13.08
CA LEU A 94 7.48 10.07 11.64
C LEU A 94 6.18 10.24 10.85
N PHE A 95 6.21 10.65 9.58
CA PHE A 95 5.03 10.52 8.71
C PHE A 95 4.87 9.07 8.23
N TYR A 96 3.65 8.67 7.86
CA TYR A 96 3.34 7.31 7.41
C TYR A 96 2.63 7.32 6.06
N ALA A 97 3.08 6.43 5.18
CA ALA A 97 2.40 6.02 3.96
C ALA A 97 2.28 4.49 3.99
N VAL A 98 1.15 3.99 4.48
CA VAL A 98 0.89 2.55 4.60
C VAL A 98 0.05 2.12 3.41
N HIS A 99 0.43 1.03 2.71
CA HIS A 99 -0.39 0.46 1.66
C HIS A 99 -1.79 0.09 2.21
N PRO A 100 -2.86 0.72 1.71
CA PRO A 100 -4.21 0.51 2.21
C PRO A 100 -4.83 -0.72 1.53
N GLY A 101 -4.30 -1.92 1.81
CA GLY A 101 -4.82 -3.15 1.20
C GLY A 101 -6.31 -3.40 1.51
N GLY A 102 -6.77 -2.86 2.64
CA GLY A 102 -8.15 -2.77 3.09
C GLY A 102 -8.23 -2.08 4.45
N ARG A 103 -9.43 -1.70 4.90
CA ARG A 103 -9.62 -0.96 6.16
C ARG A 103 -9.04 -1.71 7.37
N ALA A 104 -9.26 -3.02 7.44
CA ALA A 104 -8.80 -3.85 8.56
C ALA A 104 -7.27 -3.86 8.74
N ILE A 105 -6.52 -3.71 7.64
CA ILE A 105 -5.06 -3.62 7.68
C ILE A 105 -4.63 -2.31 8.35
N LEU A 106 -5.24 -1.18 7.96
CA LEU A 106 -4.93 0.13 8.57
C LEU A 106 -5.28 0.15 10.05
N ASP A 107 -6.45 -0.39 10.42
CA ASP A 107 -6.88 -0.50 11.82
C ASP A 107 -5.89 -1.37 12.63
N LYS A 108 -5.42 -2.49 12.06
CA LYS A 108 -4.45 -3.37 12.73
C LYS A 108 -3.07 -2.73 12.87
N VAL A 109 -2.59 -2.03 11.84
CA VAL A 109 -1.30 -1.31 11.89
C VAL A 109 -1.34 -0.24 12.97
N GLU A 110 -2.41 0.57 13.04
CA GLU A 110 -2.59 1.57 14.09
C GLU A 110 -2.56 0.95 15.49
N GLY A 111 -3.33 -0.13 15.69
CA GLY A 111 -3.42 -0.79 16.99
C GLY A 111 -2.11 -1.44 17.44
N VAL A 112 -1.44 -2.19 16.55
CA VAL A 112 -0.17 -2.87 16.86
C VAL A 112 0.97 -1.86 17.06
N ARG A 113 0.98 -0.77 16.27
CA ARG A 113 2.05 0.22 16.35
C ARG A 113 1.79 1.34 17.36
N GLY A 114 0.57 1.50 17.88
CA GLY A 114 0.20 2.61 18.76
C GLY A 114 0.20 3.97 18.04
N LEU A 115 -0.20 3.98 16.76
CA LEU A 115 -0.22 5.21 15.97
C LEU A 115 -1.45 6.05 16.30
N ARG A 116 -1.27 7.38 16.34
CA ARG A 116 -2.41 8.30 16.31
C ARG A 116 -3.16 8.16 14.98
N LEU A 117 -4.48 8.30 15.00
CA LEU A 117 -5.33 8.17 13.81
C LEU A 117 -4.92 9.10 12.66
N GLU A 118 -4.38 10.27 12.98
CA GLU A 118 -3.88 11.22 12.00
C GLU A 118 -2.71 10.69 11.16
N LYS A 119 -1.92 9.73 11.68
CA LYS A 119 -0.73 9.21 10.99
C LYS A 119 -1.09 8.44 9.72
N THR A 120 -2.23 7.76 9.69
CA THR A 120 -2.71 6.97 8.55
C THR A 120 -3.77 7.70 7.71
N ARG A 121 -4.09 8.96 8.05
CA ARG A 121 -5.16 9.74 7.39
C ARG A 121 -5.00 9.79 5.88
N ALA A 122 -3.77 9.95 5.38
CA ALA A 122 -3.48 9.96 3.95
C ALA A 122 -3.84 8.61 3.29
N SER A 123 -3.35 7.49 3.84
CA SER A 123 -3.69 6.14 3.37
C SER A 123 -5.19 5.86 3.42
N ARG A 124 -5.88 6.29 4.48
CA ARG A 124 -7.33 6.15 4.60
C ARG A 124 -8.08 6.93 3.53
N LYS A 125 -7.61 8.14 3.21
CA LYS A 125 -8.20 8.96 2.14
C LYS A 125 -7.99 8.32 0.76
N VAL A 126 -6.81 7.80 0.46
CA VAL A 126 -6.54 7.07 -0.80
C VAL A 126 -7.50 5.87 -0.93
N LEU A 127 -7.66 5.08 0.13
CA LEU A 127 -8.59 3.95 0.14
C LEU A 127 -10.04 4.38 -0.10
N ALA A 128 -10.47 5.47 0.54
CA ALA A 128 -11.85 5.95 0.46
C ALA A 128 -12.18 6.51 -0.94
N ASP A 129 -11.25 7.24 -1.54
CA ASP A 129 -11.49 7.93 -2.81
C ASP A 129 -11.25 7.03 -4.04
N TYR A 130 -10.33 6.06 -3.93
CA TYR A 130 -9.85 5.29 -5.09
C TYR A 130 -9.86 3.77 -4.90
N GLY A 131 -10.17 3.26 -3.69
CA GLY A 131 -10.05 1.85 -3.38
C GLY A 131 -8.59 1.37 -3.31
N ASN A 132 -8.41 0.05 -3.37
CA ASN A 132 -7.10 -0.58 -3.47
C ASN A 132 -6.67 -0.66 -4.94
N MET A 133 -5.86 0.30 -5.40
CA MET A 133 -5.24 0.35 -6.74
C MET A 133 -3.96 -0.50 -6.85
N GLY A 134 -3.74 -1.44 -5.93
CA GLY A 134 -2.50 -2.22 -5.86
C GLY A 134 -1.29 -1.35 -5.55
N ASN A 135 -0.24 -1.47 -6.37
CA ASN A 135 1.02 -0.77 -6.16
C ASN A 135 0.90 0.75 -6.31
N ALA A 136 -0.16 1.27 -6.95
CA ALA A 136 -0.34 2.72 -7.11
C ALA A 136 -0.85 3.43 -5.85
N CYS A 137 -1.19 2.70 -4.78
CA CYS A 137 -1.74 3.32 -3.56
C CYS A 137 -0.72 3.99 -2.63
N ALA A 138 0.57 3.62 -2.72
CA ALA A 138 1.60 4.03 -1.77
C ALA A 138 2.93 4.24 -2.48
#